data_AF-A0A3N1XL11-F1
#
_entry.id   AF-A0A3N1XL11-F1
#
_cell.length_a   1.000
_cell.length_b   1.000
_cell.length_c   1.000
_cell.angle_alpha   90.00
_cell.angle_beta   90.00
_cell.angle_gamma   90.00
#
_symmetry.space_group_name_H-M   'P 1'
#
loop_
_entity.id
_entity.type
_entity.pdbx_description
1 polymer ?
#
loop_
_entity_poly.entity_id
_entity_poly.type
_entity_poly.pdbx_seq_one_letter_code
_entity_poly.pdbx_strand_id
1 'polypeptide(L)'
;MGKYSLENYEIYKTKKIRPDLLKTATDNYGRGQITYINCSWADLEPKRGCYKLESILDEVSKTANPVLILKPDYPDWINIYPEECFARFIRRVGSFFLGKDIRLIGVVISTIGNNVIEWNAYIEGFKDITLFADVHNYELIRFLKNENQNFGLWISCNEDNWISCCEDLASQNLQCNWERKPTLLHVIEDSCGFQVIRQSKQWHAGFSNKKLDLGFLLALRRLTYPDKVSSNGVLPMRFWFANNGDSPCYNELCIKLQLVRGDESYIIPLLNSPTNWHVGDIIHNEIIQLPNLLEGNYSISVGLFYKNNDPVYMAINQNNMDGFYKMGELTIDYTNRDNLKNVWEYYYPEGYYPLEDPQSPESE
;
A
#
# COMPACT_ATOMS: atom_id res chain seq x y z
N MET A 1 0.44 -0.69 -41.74
CA MET A 1 -0.65 -0.28 -40.81
C MET A 1 -1.98 -0.71 -41.41
N GLY A 2 -2.82 -1.39 -40.63
CA GLY A 2 -4.12 -1.89 -41.11
C GLY A 2 -5.14 -0.75 -41.25
N LYS A 3 -6.06 -0.87 -42.22
CA LYS A 3 -7.14 0.10 -42.49
C LYS A 3 -8.01 0.40 -41.25
N TYR A 4 -8.07 -0.55 -40.31
CA TYR A 4 -8.87 -0.48 -39.07
C TYR A 4 -8.04 -0.19 -37.81
N SER A 5 -6.80 0.32 -37.95
CA SER A 5 -6.03 0.75 -36.78
C SER A 5 -6.76 1.91 -36.08
N LEU A 6 -6.96 1.80 -34.77
CA LEU A 6 -7.55 2.87 -33.93
C LEU A 6 -6.76 4.19 -34.05
N GLU A 7 -5.48 4.11 -34.43
CA GLU A 7 -4.60 5.25 -34.71
C GLU A 7 -5.15 6.17 -35.82
N ASN A 8 -5.94 5.63 -36.76
CA ASN A 8 -6.56 6.42 -37.85
C ASN A 8 -7.79 7.21 -37.38
N TYR A 9 -8.28 6.94 -36.17
CA TYR A 9 -9.49 7.56 -35.59
C TYR A 9 -9.15 8.42 -34.37
N GLU A 10 -7.88 8.80 -34.21
CA GLU A 10 -7.49 9.65 -33.08
C GLU A 10 -7.92 11.11 -33.27
N ILE A 11 -8.72 11.65 -32.33
CA ILE A 11 -9.17 13.04 -32.33
C ILE A 11 -7.99 14.01 -32.06
N TYR A 12 -6.96 13.53 -31.37
CA TYR A 12 -5.68 14.18 -31.18
C TYR A 12 -4.59 13.13 -31.13
N LYS A 13 -3.38 13.52 -31.55
CA LYS A 13 -2.24 12.60 -31.55
C LYS A 13 -1.84 12.25 -30.12
N THR A 14 -1.81 10.96 -29.82
CA THR A 14 -1.40 10.45 -28.51
C THR A 14 0.01 9.86 -28.53
N LYS A 15 0.69 9.93 -27.39
CA LYS A 15 1.87 9.11 -27.07
C LYS A 15 1.42 7.97 -26.16
N LYS A 16 1.79 6.74 -26.54
CA LYS A 16 1.48 5.51 -25.81
C LYS A 16 2.79 4.87 -25.37
N ILE A 17 3.10 4.95 -24.08
CA ILE A 17 4.34 4.42 -23.48
C ILE A 17 4.02 3.11 -22.80
N ARG A 18 4.86 2.09 -23.04
CA ARG A 18 4.77 0.76 -22.43
C ARG A 18 6.15 0.39 -21.87
N PRO A 19 6.43 0.71 -20.61
CA PRO A 19 7.70 0.35 -19.97
C PRO A 19 7.87 -1.17 -19.91
N ASP A 20 9.11 -1.63 -20.04
CA ASP A 20 9.45 -3.02 -19.77
C ASP A 20 9.31 -3.31 -18.28
N LEU A 21 8.74 -4.46 -17.93
CA LEU A 21 8.50 -4.83 -16.53
C LEU A 21 9.73 -5.54 -15.95
N LEU A 22 10.09 -5.19 -14.71
CA LEU A 22 11.06 -5.97 -13.94
C LEU A 22 10.39 -7.22 -13.38
N LYS A 23 11.15 -8.31 -13.31
CA LYS A 23 10.70 -9.57 -12.69
C LYS A 23 10.90 -9.59 -11.17
N THR A 24 11.81 -8.77 -10.67
CA THR A 24 12.19 -8.73 -9.25
C THR A 24 11.54 -7.58 -8.54
N ALA A 25 11.16 -7.83 -7.30
CA ALA A 25 10.68 -6.84 -6.38
C ALA A 25 11.68 -5.72 -6.10
N THR A 26 11.18 -4.48 -6.15
CA THR A 26 11.86 -3.31 -5.60
C THR A 26 11.68 -3.28 -4.09
N ASP A 27 12.74 -2.89 -3.38
CA ASP A 27 12.71 -2.75 -1.92
C ASP A 27 11.96 -1.45 -1.56
N ASN A 28 10.72 -1.60 -1.11
CA ASN A 28 9.82 -0.50 -0.74
C ASN A 28 9.36 -0.70 0.70
N TYR A 29 9.10 0.39 1.42
CA TYR A 29 8.50 0.33 2.74
C TYR A 29 7.09 -0.29 2.68
N GLY A 30 6.74 -1.11 3.68
CA GLY A 30 5.40 -1.71 3.77
C GLY A 30 5.20 -2.93 2.86
N ARG A 31 6.26 -3.64 2.51
CA ARG A 31 6.19 -4.97 1.91
C ARG A 31 7.31 -5.90 2.38
N GLY A 32 7.07 -7.20 2.31
CA GLY A 32 8.10 -8.22 2.46
C GLY A 32 8.48 -8.50 3.92
N GLN A 33 9.78 -8.53 4.21
CA GLN A 33 10.25 -8.94 5.53
C GLN A 33 9.96 -7.86 6.59
N ILE A 34 9.47 -8.30 7.75
CA ILE A 34 9.30 -7.48 8.96
C ILE A 34 10.34 -7.82 10.01
N THR A 35 10.48 -6.93 10.98
CA THR A 35 11.25 -7.18 12.20
C THR A 35 10.35 -6.95 13.41
N TYR A 36 10.32 -7.92 14.33
CA TYR A 36 9.59 -7.77 15.58
C TYR A 36 10.39 -6.95 16.58
N ILE A 37 9.76 -5.90 17.11
CA ILE A 37 10.25 -5.16 18.27
C ILE A 37 9.50 -5.70 19.47
N ASN A 38 10.21 -6.48 20.27
CA ASN A 38 9.65 -7.17 21.43
C ASN A 38 9.90 -6.35 22.69
N CYS A 39 8.82 -5.85 23.26
CA CYS A 39 8.85 -4.92 24.37
C CYS A 39 8.28 -5.57 25.63
N SER A 40 9.13 -5.87 26.61
CA SER A 40 8.71 -6.35 27.93
C SER A 40 7.96 -5.26 28.70
N TRP A 41 6.83 -5.60 29.31
CA TRP A 41 6.14 -4.70 30.24
C TRP A 41 6.98 -4.46 31.49
N ALA A 42 7.60 -5.50 32.05
CA ALA A 42 8.50 -5.40 33.20
C ALA A 42 9.67 -4.42 32.96
N ASP A 43 10.29 -4.46 31.78
CA ASP A 43 11.43 -3.59 31.44
C ASP A 43 11.01 -2.15 31.16
N LEU A 44 9.84 -1.96 30.53
CA LEU A 44 9.33 -0.65 30.14
C LEU A 44 8.63 0.08 31.29
N GLU A 45 8.10 -0.64 32.28
CA GLU A 45 7.52 -0.08 33.50
C GLU A 45 8.09 -0.79 34.74
N PRO A 46 9.39 -0.64 35.05
CA PRO A 46 10.04 -1.36 36.16
C PRO A 46 9.53 -0.90 37.54
N LYS A 47 8.94 0.28 37.61
CA LYS A 47 8.22 0.80 38.77
C LYS A 47 6.91 1.41 38.28
N ARG A 48 5.84 1.26 39.06
CA ARG A 48 4.52 1.80 38.73
C ARG A 48 4.60 3.26 38.27
N GLY A 49 4.10 3.54 37.06
CA GLY A 49 4.07 4.86 36.45
C GLY A 49 5.41 5.38 35.90
N CYS A 50 6.51 4.64 36.08
CA CYS A 50 7.84 5.01 35.57
C CYS A 50 8.07 4.33 34.21
N TYR A 51 7.61 4.96 33.13
CA TYR A 51 7.71 4.42 31.78
C TYR A 51 9.03 4.79 31.10
N LYS A 52 9.69 3.82 30.45
CA LYS A 52 10.91 3.99 29.65
C LYS A 52 10.61 3.77 28.16
N LEU A 53 9.88 4.70 27.53
CA LEU A 53 9.33 4.47 26.18
C LEU A 53 10.23 4.97 25.04
N GLU A 54 11.22 5.81 25.35
CA GLU A 54 12.11 6.42 24.35
C GLU A 54 12.90 5.39 23.56
N SER A 55 13.31 4.28 24.19
CA SER A 55 14.03 3.19 23.53
C SER A 55 13.23 2.55 22.41
N ILE A 56 11.89 2.48 22.55
CA ILE A 56 11.00 1.91 21.53
C ILE A 56 11.09 2.75 20.24
N LEU A 57 11.09 4.07 20.36
CA LEU A 57 11.15 4.96 19.19
C LEU A 57 12.48 4.88 18.47
N ASP A 58 13.56 4.83 19.24
CA ASP A 58 14.90 4.67 18.68
C ASP A 58 15.00 3.35 17.90
N GLU A 59 14.47 2.26 18.45
CA GLU A 59 14.46 0.95 17.79
C GLU A 59 13.56 0.93 16.55
N VAL A 60 12.35 1.49 16.63
CA VAL A 60 11.42 1.60 15.49
C VAL A 60 12.06 2.40 14.35
N SER A 61 12.74 3.52 14.65
CA SER A 61 13.35 4.39 13.64
C SER A 61 14.50 3.74 12.86
N LYS A 62 15.18 2.76 13.46
CA LYS A 62 16.34 2.05 12.88
C LYS A 62 15.95 0.76 12.15
N THR A 63 14.69 0.36 12.25
CA THR A 63 14.23 -0.96 11.85
C THR A 63 13.39 -0.87 10.58
N ALA A 64 13.69 -1.72 9.60
CA ALA A 64 12.86 -1.86 8.42
C ALA A 64 11.59 -2.66 8.75
N ASN A 65 10.43 -2.13 8.33
CA ASN A 65 9.11 -2.72 8.53
C ASN A 65 8.88 -3.23 9.97
N PRO A 66 8.95 -2.37 10.99
CA PRO A 66 8.85 -2.79 12.38
C PRO A 66 7.41 -3.18 12.73
N VAL A 67 7.26 -4.27 13.47
CA VAL A 67 6.00 -4.70 14.08
C VAL A 67 6.21 -4.81 15.59
N LEU A 68 5.41 -4.09 16.36
CA LEU A 68 5.53 -4.04 17.82
C LEU A 68 4.80 -5.23 18.46
N ILE A 69 5.43 -5.85 19.46
CA ILE A 69 4.79 -6.82 20.35
C ILE A 69 5.04 -6.36 21.78
N LEU A 70 3.96 -6.07 22.51
CA LEU A 70 4.03 -5.82 23.96
C LEU A 70 3.91 -7.16 24.68
N LYS A 71 5.01 -7.61 25.28
CA LYS A 71 5.02 -8.86 26.03
C LYS A 71 4.32 -8.64 27.38
N PRO A 72 3.33 -9.47 27.74
CA PRO A 72 2.58 -9.35 28.97
C PRO A 72 3.33 -9.95 30.18
N ASP A 73 4.63 -9.68 30.31
CA ASP A 73 5.44 -10.16 31.43
C ASP A 73 5.34 -9.23 32.63
N TYR A 74 5.16 -9.80 33.82
CA TYR A 74 4.82 -9.04 35.03
C TYR A 74 6.00 -8.24 35.59
N PRO A 75 5.85 -6.91 35.76
CA PRO A 75 6.73 -6.14 36.63
C PRO A 75 6.60 -6.59 38.10
N ASP A 76 7.70 -6.54 38.85
CA ASP A 76 7.74 -6.95 40.27
C ASP A 76 6.76 -6.20 41.19
N TRP A 77 6.34 -4.99 40.80
CA TRP A 77 5.42 -4.18 41.59
C TRP A 77 3.95 -4.57 41.40
N ILE A 78 3.63 -5.45 40.46
CA ILE A 78 2.26 -5.93 40.23
C ILE A 78 1.86 -6.93 41.31
N ASN A 79 0.75 -6.63 41.96
CA ASN A 79 0.23 -7.40 43.08
C ASN A 79 -1.31 -7.54 43.06
N ILE A 80 -2.05 -6.69 42.32
CA ILE A 80 -3.51 -6.78 42.18
C ILE A 80 -3.93 -6.27 40.78
N TYR A 81 -4.96 -6.88 40.19
CA TYR A 81 -5.57 -6.50 38.89
C TYR A 81 -4.56 -6.34 37.75
N PRO A 82 -3.79 -7.40 37.43
CA PRO A 82 -2.76 -7.35 36.39
C PRO A 82 -3.29 -6.91 35.03
N GLU A 83 -4.45 -7.43 34.61
CA GLU A 83 -5.07 -7.14 33.32
C GLU A 83 -5.43 -5.66 33.18
N GLU A 84 -5.99 -5.04 34.23
CA GLU A 84 -6.28 -3.60 34.23
C GLU A 84 -5.00 -2.76 34.19
N CYS A 85 -3.95 -3.18 34.91
CA CYS A 85 -2.67 -2.49 34.92
C CYS A 85 -2.00 -2.58 33.54
N PHE A 86 -2.01 -3.75 32.90
CA PHE A 86 -1.48 -3.94 31.56
C PHE A 86 -2.29 -3.16 30.52
N ALA A 87 -3.62 -3.14 30.63
CA ALA A 87 -4.47 -2.31 29.79
C ALA A 87 -4.17 -0.80 29.93
N ARG A 88 -3.75 -0.32 31.10
CA ARG A 88 -3.27 1.06 31.27
C ARG A 88 -1.91 1.27 30.63
N PHE A 89 -1.01 0.30 30.77
CA PHE A 89 0.29 0.31 30.11
C PHE A 89 0.16 0.35 28.58
N ILE A 90 -0.67 -0.50 27.98
CA ILE A 90 -0.95 -0.53 26.53
C ILE A 90 -1.40 0.86 26.04
N ARG A 91 -2.39 1.47 26.71
CA ARG A 91 -2.86 2.83 26.37
C ARG A 91 -1.74 3.86 26.49
N ARG A 92 -0.90 3.75 27.52
CA ARG A 92 0.22 4.66 27.71
C ARG A 92 1.24 4.54 26.59
N VAL A 93 1.60 3.32 26.19
CA VAL A 93 2.48 3.07 25.04
C VAL A 93 1.85 3.64 23.76
N GLY A 94 0.59 3.30 23.47
CA GLY A 94 -0.12 3.80 22.30
C GLY A 94 -0.17 5.34 22.22
N SER A 95 -0.48 5.99 23.34
CA SER A 95 -0.46 7.47 23.44
C SER A 95 0.90 8.09 23.14
N PHE A 96 1.99 7.34 23.34
CA PHE A 96 3.35 7.80 23.06
C PHE A 96 3.68 7.84 21.55
N PHE A 97 2.97 7.05 20.75
CA PHE A 97 3.06 7.08 19.28
C PHE A 97 2.19 8.17 18.65
N LEU A 98 1.17 8.66 19.36
CA LEU A 98 0.20 9.60 18.82
C LEU A 98 0.85 10.94 18.44
N GLY A 99 0.58 11.41 17.21
CA GLY A 99 1.08 12.68 16.68
C GLY A 99 2.55 12.68 16.27
N LYS A 100 3.22 11.52 16.26
CA LYS A 100 4.60 11.37 15.79
C LYS A 100 4.60 10.74 14.40
N ASP A 101 5.47 11.24 13.51
CA ASP A 101 5.69 10.65 12.18
C ASP A 101 6.57 9.40 12.31
N ILE A 102 5.95 8.28 12.71
CA ILE A 102 6.61 7.01 12.98
C ILE A 102 6.15 5.97 11.98
N ARG A 103 7.12 5.31 11.36
CA ARG A 103 6.90 4.20 10.43
C ARG A 103 6.79 2.87 11.17
N LEU A 104 5.59 2.59 11.68
CA LEU A 104 5.25 1.30 12.28
C LEU A 104 4.26 0.55 11.38
N ILE A 105 4.56 -0.71 11.04
CA ILE A 105 3.66 -1.53 10.21
C ILE A 105 2.40 -1.92 10.99
N GLY A 106 2.57 -2.25 12.26
CA GLY A 106 1.46 -2.56 13.15
C GLY A 106 1.89 -3.05 14.52
N VAL A 107 0.90 -3.45 15.31
CA VAL A 107 1.08 -4.01 16.65
C VAL A 107 0.37 -5.36 16.71
N VAL A 108 1.05 -6.42 17.17
CA VAL A 108 0.38 -7.70 17.45
C VAL A 108 -0.31 -7.60 18.80
N ILE A 109 -1.59 -7.95 18.84
CA ILE A 109 -2.36 -8.00 20.09
C ILE A 109 -1.86 -9.20 20.90
N SER A 110 -1.22 -8.91 22.03
CA SER A 110 -0.83 -9.89 23.04
C SER A 110 -1.42 -9.48 24.39
N THR A 111 -1.99 -10.41 25.13
CA THR A 111 -2.81 -10.16 26.32
C THR A 111 -2.41 -11.11 27.45
N ILE A 112 -2.69 -10.70 28.69
CA ILE A 112 -2.56 -11.54 29.89
C ILE A 112 -3.76 -12.48 29.99
N GLY A 113 -4.96 -11.89 30.00
CA GLY A 113 -6.20 -12.56 30.38
C GLY A 113 -7.12 -12.87 29.21
N ASN A 114 -6.74 -12.46 28.00
CA ASN A 114 -7.57 -12.57 26.79
C ASN A 114 -8.98 -11.97 26.97
N ASN A 115 -9.04 -10.73 27.47
CA ASN A 115 -10.31 -10.10 27.82
C ASN A 115 -10.54 -8.75 27.12
N VAL A 116 -11.79 -8.29 27.23
CA VAL A 116 -12.27 -7.05 26.62
C VAL A 116 -11.54 -5.80 27.10
N ILE A 117 -11.06 -5.77 28.35
CA ILE A 117 -10.37 -4.60 28.92
C ILE A 117 -9.05 -4.36 28.19
N GLU A 118 -8.29 -5.42 27.94
CA GLU A 118 -7.02 -5.38 27.21
C GLU A 118 -7.23 -5.13 25.72
N TRP A 119 -8.21 -5.78 25.09
CA TRP A 119 -8.50 -5.56 23.66
C TRP A 119 -8.92 -4.11 23.38
N ASN A 120 -9.77 -3.53 24.22
CA ASN A 120 -10.12 -2.11 24.13
C ASN A 120 -8.90 -1.20 24.32
N ALA A 121 -7.96 -1.57 25.21
CA ALA A 121 -6.74 -0.80 25.38
C ALA A 121 -5.90 -0.72 24.10
N TYR A 122 -5.82 -1.81 23.33
CA TYR A 122 -5.14 -1.79 22.03
C TYR A 122 -5.88 -0.92 21.01
N ILE A 123 -7.20 -1.08 20.89
CA ILE A 123 -8.02 -0.30 19.95
C ILE A 123 -7.90 1.21 20.24
N GLU A 124 -8.01 1.59 21.51
CA GLU A 124 -7.91 2.98 21.94
C GLU A 124 -6.48 3.53 21.81
N GLY A 125 -5.48 2.74 22.19
CA GLY A 125 -4.09 3.16 22.20
C GLY A 125 -3.47 3.31 20.80
N PHE A 126 -3.90 2.49 19.83
CA PHE A 126 -3.27 2.37 18.52
C PHE A 126 -4.24 2.63 17.36
N LYS A 127 -5.15 3.60 17.52
CA LYS A 127 -6.24 3.89 16.57
C LYS A 127 -5.84 4.00 15.09
N ASP A 128 -4.71 4.63 14.80
CA ASP A 128 -4.24 4.87 13.42
C ASP A 128 -3.21 3.83 12.94
N ILE A 129 -2.92 2.83 13.76
CA ILE A 129 -1.95 1.77 13.49
C ILE A 129 -2.69 0.45 13.29
N THR A 130 -2.21 -0.39 12.37
CA THR A 130 -2.83 -1.70 12.17
C THR A 130 -2.60 -2.58 13.39
N LEU A 131 -3.69 -3.06 13.99
CA LEU A 131 -3.67 -4.12 14.98
C LEU A 131 -3.72 -5.48 14.28
N PHE A 132 -2.80 -6.37 14.62
CA PHE A 132 -2.78 -7.75 14.14
C PHE A 132 -3.36 -8.68 15.20
N ALA A 133 -4.41 -9.42 14.83
CA ALA A 133 -5.04 -10.42 15.67
C ALA A 133 -4.59 -11.82 15.27
N ASP A 134 -4.27 -12.65 16.26
CA ASP A 134 -3.95 -14.06 16.05
C ASP A 134 -5.18 -14.80 15.49
N VAL A 135 -5.01 -15.48 14.36
CA VAL A 135 -6.03 -16.34 13.76
C VAL A 135 -6.50 -17.44 14.71
N HIS A 136 -5.64 -17.91 15.61
CA HIS A 136 -6.00 -18.94 16.58
C HIS A 136 -6.79 -18.40 17.79
N ASN A 137 -6.94 -17.09 17.93
CA ASN A 137 -7.68 -16.45 19.02
C ASN A 137 -9.11 -16.09 18.60
N TYR A 138 -9.98 -17.09 18.63
CA TYR A 138 -11.38 -16.99 18.18
C TYR A 138 -12.19 -15.95 18.96
N GLU A 139 -11.91 -15.77 20.26
CA GLU A 139 -12.62 -14.81 21.10
C GLU A 139 -12.28 -13.37 20.70
N LEU A 140 -10.99 -13.07 20.49
CA LEU A 140 -10.53 -11.78 20.01
C LEU A 140 -11.10 -11.47 18.61
N ILE A 141 -11.02 -12.42 17.68
CA ILE A 141 -11.55 -12.23 16.32
C ILE A 141 -13.05 -11.93 16.36
N ARG A 142 -13.82 -12.69 17.16
CA ARG A 142 -15.25 -12.46 17.34
C ARG A 142 -15.54 -11.08 17.94
N PHE A 143 -14.77 -10.69 18.94
CA PHE A 143 -14.89 -9.37 19.57
C PHE A 143 -14.65 -8.25 18.55
N LEU A 144 -13.54 -8.28 17.81
CA LEU A 144 -13.20 -7.27 16.81
C LEU A 144 -14.26 -7.16 15.70
N LYS A 145 -14.81 -8.30 15.26
CA LYS A 145 -15.91 -8.32 14.28
C LYS A 145 -17.20 -7.69 14.84
N ASN A 146 -17.58 -8.01 16.08
CA ASN A 146 -18.77 -7.43 16.71
C ASN A 146 -18.66 -5.90 16.87
N GLU A 147 -17.46 -5.41 17.17
CA GLU A 147 -17.15 -3.98 17.29
C GLU A 147 -16.89 -3.29 15.94
N ASN A 148 -17.11 -3.99 14.81
CA ASN A 148 -16.84 -3.52 13.44
C ASN A 148 -15.43 -2.94 13.24
N GLN A 149 -14.44 -3.47 13.96
CA GLN A 149 -13.05 -3.03 13.83
C GLN A 149 -12.38 -3.72 12.63
N ASN A 150 -11.65 -2.95 11.83
CA ASN A 150 -10.78 -3.51 10.80
C ASN A 150 -9.43 -3.88 11.43
N PHE A 151 -9.00 -5.13 11.30
CA PHE A 151 -7.76 -5.64 11.87
C PHE A 151 -6.96 -6.44 10.84
N GLY A 152 -5.65 -6.45 10.97
CA GLY A 152 -4.77 -7.36 10.23
C GLY A 152 -4.76 -8.75 10.85
N LEU A 153 -4.34 -9.75 10.07
CA LEU A 153 -4.22 -11.12 10.55
C LEU A 153 -2.77 -11.42 10.93
N TRP A 154 -2.56 -12.04 12.07
CA TRP A 154 -1.31 -12.69 12.43
C TRP A 154 -1.50 -14.20 12.32
N ILE A 155 -0.71 -14.84 11.46
CA ILE A 155 -0.81 -16.29 11.19
C ILE A 155 0.51 -16.93 11.59
N SER A 156 0.50 -17.67 12.69
CA SER A 156 1.65 -18.46 13.14
C SER A 156 1.62 -19.84 12.50
N CYS A 157 2.56 -20.12 11.59
CA CYS A 157 2.52 -21.34 10.78
C CYS A 157 3.87 -22.03 10.57
N ASN A 158 3.81 -23.32 10.26
CA ASN A 158 4.90 -24.20 9.86
C ASN A 158 4.38 -25.29 8.90
N GLU A 159 5.24 -26.23 8.48
CA GLU A 159 4.84 -27.28 7.53
C GLU A 159 3.87 -28.31 8.13
N ASP A 160 3.78 -28.40 9.46
CA ASP A 160 2.90 -29.34 10.14
C ASP A 160 1.49 -28.77 10.39
N ASN A 161 1.35 -27.44 10.52
CA ASN A 161 0.09 -26.80 10.95
C ASN A 161 -0.62 -25.96 9.87
N TRP A 162 -0.06 -25.81 8.66
CA TRP A 162 -0.65 -24.93 7.63
C TRP A 162 -2.11 -25.28 7.28
N ILE A 163 -2.49 -26.57 7.38
CA ILE A 163 -3.88 -27.02 7.18
C ILE A 163 -4.79 -26.45 8.27
N SER A 164 -4.37 -26.52 9.53
CA SER A 164 -5.12 -25.94 10.65
C SER A 164 -5.30 -24.43 10.46
N CYS A 165 -4.27 -23.72 9.98
CA CYS A 165 -4.40 -22.30 9.66
C CYS A 165 -5.45 -22.04 8.57
N CYS A 166 -5.52 -22.88 7.53
CA CYS A 166 -6.57 -22.80 6.50
C CYS A 166 -7.96 -23.03 7.11
N GLU A 167 -8.10 -24.02 7.99
CA GLU A 167 -9.36 -24.33 8.67
C GLU A 167 -9.81 -23.18 9.57
N ASP A 168 -8.90 -22.57 10.33
CA ASP A 168 -9.17 -21.43 11.21
C ASP A 168 -9.59 -20.18 10.42
N LEU A 169 -8.94 -19.91 9.29
CA LEU A 169 -9.34 -18.84 8.37
C LEU A 169 -10.74 -19.08 7.79
N ALA A 170 -11.04 -20.34 7.45
CA ALA A 170 -12.31 -20.70 6.83
C ALA A 170 -13.48 -20.66 7.82
N SER A 171 -13.30 -21.30 8.99
CA SER A 171 -14.31 -21.40 10.06
C SER A 171 -14.72 -20.03 10.57
N GLN A 172 -13.79 -19.08 10.58
CA GLN A 172 -14.02 -17.72 11.05
C GLN A 172 -14.39 -16.74 9.93
N ASN A 173 -14.50 -17.17 8.66
CA ASN A 173 -14.76 -16.29 7.49
C ASN A 173 -13.75 -15.13 7.39
N LEU A 174 -12.46 -15.46 7.26
CA LEU A 174 -11.34 -14.51 7.20
C LEU A 174 -10.65 -14.48 5.82
N GLN A 175 -11.17 -15.21 4.83
CA GLN A 175 -10.52 -15.41 3.53
C GLN A 175 -10.31 -14.13 2.72
N CYS A 176 -11.15 -13.11 2.93
CA CYS A 176 -11.07 -11.81 2.25
C CYS A 176 -10.56 -10.68 3.16
N ASN A 177 -10.10 -10.98 4.38
CA ASN A 177 -9.68 -9.94 5.33
C ASN A 177 -8.50 -9.11 4.79
N TRP A 178 -7.63 -9.76 4.01
CA TRP A 178 -6.48 -9.17 3.34
C TRP A 178 -6.84 -8.00 2.42
N GLU A 179 -8.07 -7.90 1.93
CA GLU A 179 -8.50 -6.79 1.06
C GLU A 179 -8.49 -5.44 1.80
N ARG A 180 -8.69 -5.47 3.13
CA ARG A 180 -8.82 -4.27 3.97
C ARG A 180 -7.59 -4.01 4.82
N LYS A 181 -6.99 -5.07 5.36
CA LYS A 181 -5.86 -4.99 6.29
C LYS A 181 -4.86 -6.11 6.02
N PRO A 182 -3.56 -5.88 6.28
CA PRO A 182 -2.52 -6.83 5.94
C PRO A 182 -2.64 -8.16 6.68
N THR A 183 -2.19 -9.21 5.99
CA THR A 183 -1.89 -10.52 6.59
C THR A 183 -0.38 -10.59 6.87
N LEU A 184 -0.03 -10.83 8.13
CA LEU A 184 1.33 -11.00 8.64
C LEU A 184 1.59 -12.49 8.92
N LEU A 185 2.54 -13.05 8.17
CA LEU A 185 2.97 -14.44 8.31
C LEU A 185 4.09 -14.55 9.35
N HIS A 186 3.86 -15.32 10.40
CA HIS A 186 4.89 -15.72 11.35
C HIS A 186 5.29 -17.17 11.11
N VAL A 187 6.40 -17.37 10.42
CA VAL A 187 6.99 -18.69 10.20
C VAL A 187 7.75 -19.10 11.45
N ILE A 188 7.30 -20.18 12.09
CA ILE A 188 7.86 -20.71 13.34
C ILE A 188 9.24 -21.34 13.10
N GLU A 189 9.41 -22.03 11.97
CA GLU A 189 10.63 -22.72 11.60
C GLU A 189 11.74 -21.76 11.12
N ASP A 190 12.99 -22.23 11.14
CA ASP A 190 14.12 -21.44 10.66
C ASP A 190 14.04 -21.15 9.16
N SER A 191 13.67 -22.17 8.38
CA SER A 191 13.42 -22.09 6.94
C SER A 191 11.94 -22.24 6.62
N CYS A 192 11.45 -21.47 5.64
CA CYS A 192 10.08 -21.60 5.17
C CYS A 192 9.95 -22.79 4.22
N GLY A 193 9.10 -23.76 4.55
CA GLY A 193 8.82 -24.91 3.71
C GLY A 193 7.90 -24.59 2.52
N PHE A 194 7.71 -25.59 1.66
CA PHE A 194 6.99 -25.42 0.40
C PHE A 194 5.50 -25.10 0.60
N GLN A 195 4.83 -25.76 1.55
CA GLN A 195 3.40 -25.53 1.76
C GLN A 195 3.16 -24.14 2.34
N VAL A 196 3.97 -23.72 3.31
CA VAL A 196 3.87 -22.36 3.87
C VAL A 196 4.09 -21.30 2.79
N ILE A 197 5.09 -21.45 1.92
CA ILE A 197 5.29 -20.53 0.80
C ILE A 197 4.06 -20.50 -0.12
N ARG A 198 3.53 -21.66 -0.50
CA ARG A 198 2.34 -21.73 -1.36
C ARG A 198 1.13 -21.06 -0.70
N GLN A 199 0.87 -21.34 0.56
CA GLN A 199 -0.28 -20.81 1.29
C GLN A 199 -0.15 -19.32 1.55
N SER A 200 1.05 -18.82 1.83
CA SER A 200 1.27 -17.39 2.03
C SER A 200 0.77 -16.53 0.87
N LYS A 201 0.87 -17.03 -0.37
CA LYS A 201 0.33 -16.36 -1.56
C LYS A 201 -1.19 -16.43 -1.65
N GLN A 202 -1.79 -17.58 -1.28
CA GLN A 202 -3.25 -17.75 -1.27
C GLN A 202 -3.93 -16.92 -0.17
N TRP A 203 -3.25 -16.72 0.95
CA TRP A 203 -3.70 -15.85 2.03
C TRP A 203 -3.37 -14.36 1.79
N HIS A 204 -2.79 -14.04 0.64
CA HIS A 204 -2.38 -12.69 0.27
C HIS A 204 -1.49 -12.03 1.34
N ALA A 205 -0.53 -12.80 1.86
CA ALA A 205 0.41 -12.32 2.87
C ALA A 205 1.19 -11.12 2.34
N GLY A 206 1.10 -9.99 3.06
CA GLY A 206 1.86 -8.79 2.75
C GLY A 206 3.23 -8.77 3.40
N PHE A 207 3.36 -9.51 4.51
CA PHE A 207 4.50 -9.46 5.41
C PHE A 207 4.91 -10.85 5.92
N SER A 208 6.20 -11.03 6.20
CA SER A 208 6.71 -12.21 6.90
C SER A 208 7.88 -11.89 7.82
N ASN A 209 8.01 -12.59 8.95
CA ASN A 209 9.23 -12.57 9.77
C ASN A 209 10.46 -13.19 9.08
N LYS A 210 10.25 -13.94 7.99
CA LYS A 210 11.32 -14.52 7.16
C LYS A 210 11.42 -13.77 5.84
N LYS A 211 12.57 -13.90 5.18
CA LYS A 211 12.81 -13.29 3.87
C LYS A 211 12.06 -14.05 2.79
N LEU A 212 10.82 -13.61 2.52
CA LEU A 212 9.97 -14.06 1.42
C LEU A 212 9.68 -12.87 0.51
N ASP A 213 9.62 -13.10 -0.80
CA ASP A 213 9.20 -12.07 -1.76
C ASP A 213 7.66 -11.96 -1.73
N LEU A 214 7.16 -11.24 -0.74
CA LEU A 214 5.74 -11.00 -0.48
C LEU A 214 5.41 -9.51 -0.56
N GLY A 215 4.11 -9.19 -0.48
CA GLY A 215 3.62 -7.82 -0.52
C GLY A 215 3.28 -7.32 -1.92
N PHE A 216 3.12 -6.01 -2.04
CA PHE A 216 2.76 -5.37 -3.31
C PHE A 216 3.95 -5.27 -4.27
N LEU A 217 3.67 -5.30 -5.57
CA LEU A 217 4.64 -5.08 -6.65
C LEU A 217 4.01 -4.19 -7.72
N LEU A 218 4.10 -2.88 -7.53
CA LEU A 218 3.49 -1.92 -8.44
C LEU A 218 4.35 -1.72 -9.69
N ALA A 219 3.71 -1.72 -10.85
CA ALA A 219 4.34 -1.43 -12.13
C ALA A 219 3.42 -0.57 -13.00
N LEU A 220 3.99 0.34 -13.78
CA LEU A 220 3.27 1.07 -14.82
C LEU A 220 3.33 0.26 -16.12
N ARG A 221 2.21 -0.36 -16.51
CA ARG A 221 2.10 -1.15 -17.74
C ARG A 221 1.91 -0.27 -18.98
N ARG A 222 1.17 0.83 -18.82
CA ARG A 222 0.91 1.76 -19.91
C ARG A 222 0.67 3.17 -19.40
N LEU A 223 1.16 4.13 -20.16
CA LEU A 223 0.83 5.54 -20.02
C LEU A 223 0.42 6.11 -21.37
N THR A 224 -0.72 6.80 -21.42
CA THR A 224 -1.20 7.48 -22.63
C THR A 224 -1.47 8.96 -22.34
N TYR A 225 -0.97 9.86 -23.19
CA TYR A 225 -1.16 11.32 -23.08
C TYR A 225 -1.07 12.01 -24.46
N PRO A 226 -1.65 13.21 -24.66
CA PRO A 226 -1.47 13.99 -25.89
C PRO A 226 -0.01 14.36 -26.16
N ASP A 227 0.39 14.42 -27.42
CA ASP A 227 1.75 14.87 -27.77
C ASP A 227 1.96 16.39 -27.60
N LYS A 228 0.88 17.17 -27.64
CA LYS A 228 0.88 18.63 -27.48
C LYS A 228 -0.26 19.13 -26.60
N VAL A 229 0.02 20.14 -25.79
CA VAL A 229 -0.95 20.79 -24.89
C VAL A 229 -0.72 22.30 -24.82
N SER A 230 -1.74 23.02 -24.36
CA SER A 230 -1.66 24.47 -24.14
C SER A 230 -0.99 24.79 -22.80
N SER A 231 -0.15 25.83 -22.78
CA SER A 231 0.26 26.46 -21.53
C SER A 231 -0.96 26.98 -20.76
N ASN A 232 -0.95 26.83 -19.42
CA ASN A 232 -2.10 27.08 -18.55
C ASN A 232 -3.39 26.31 -18.95
N GLY A 233 -3.23 25.26 -19.77
CA GLY A 233 -4.29 24.37 -20.20
C GLY A 233 -4.36 23.12 -19.34
N VAL A 234 -4.75 22.02 -19.97
CA VAL A 234 -4.85 20.72 -19.31
C VAL A 234 -4.03 19.65 -20.02
N LEU A 235 -3.56 18.69 -19.24
CA LEU A 235 -2.89 17.48 -19.70
C LEU A 235 -3.72 16.26 -19.27
N PRO A 236 -4.59 15.73 -20.14
CA PRO A 236 -5.26 14.47 -19.88
C PRO A 236 -4.26 13.31 -19.95
N MET A 237 -4.16 12.53 -18.88
CA MET A 237 -3.30 11.36 -18.77
C MET A 237 -4.10 10.12 -18.41
N ARG A 238 -3.76 8.99 -19.03
CA ARG A 238 -4.25 7.66 -18.65
C ARG A 238 -3.11 6.81 -18.18
N PHE A 239 -3.24 6.31 -16.96
CA PHE A 239 -2.33 5.37 -16.37
C PHE A 239 -2.99 4.00 -16.30
N TRP A 240 -2.22 3.00 -16.67
CA TRP A 240 -2.53 1.61 -16.41
C TRP A 240 -1.41 1.05 -15.56
N PHE A 241 -1.63 1.02 -14.25
CA PHE A 241 -0.76 0.34 -13.30
C PHE A 241 -1.20 -1.11 -13.14
N ALA A 242 -0.30 -1.95 -12.67
CA ALA A 242 -0.65 -3.26 -12.14
C ALA A 242 0.12 -3.51 -10.84
N ASN A 243 -0.56 -4.09 -9.88
CA ASN A 243 0.07 -4.70 -8.72
C ASN A 243 0.23 -6.20 -9.00
N ASN A 244 1.44 -6.60 -9.34
CA ASN A 244 1.79 -8.00 -9.63
C ASN A 244 2.21 -8.78 -8.36
N GLY A 245 2.03 -8.17 -7.18
CA GLY A 245 2.42 -8.75 -5.91
C GLY A 245 1.34 -9.67 -5.33
N ASP A 246 1.61 -10.23 -4.16
CA ASP A 246 0.70 -11.13 -3.47
C ASP A 246 -0.33 -10.39 -2.60
N SER A 247 -0.11 -9.10 -2.29
CA SER A 247 -1.03 -8.29 -1.48
C SER A 247 -1.25 -6.89 -2.05
N PRO A 248 -2.34 -6.19 -1.63
CA PRO A 248 -2.48 -4.75 -1.84
C PRO A 248 -1.32 -3.95 -1.25
N CYS A 249 -1.10 -2.74 -1.78
CA CYS A 249 -0.38 -1.71 -1.04
C CYS A 249 -1.36 -1.01 -0.09
N TYR A 250 -1.15 -1.20 1.21
CA TYR A 250 -2.01 -0.63 2.27
C TYR A 250 -1.67 0.82 2.62
N ASN A 251 -0.55 1.34 2.10
CA ASN A 251 -0.18 2.73 2.27
C ASN A 251 -0.84 3.59 1.20
N GLU A 252 -1.28 4.79 1.58
CA GLU A 252 -1.74 5.80 0.62
C GLU A 252 -0.56 6.32 -0.21
N LEU A 253 -0.73 6.28 -1.53
CA LEU A 253 0.27 6.73 -2.49
C LEU A 253 -0.25 7.89 -3.32
N CYS A 254 0.62 8.83 -3.63
CA CYS A 254 0.37 9.94 -4.54
C CYS A 254 1.18 9.73 -5.83
N ILE A 255 0.50 9.86 -6.96
CA ILE A 255 1.14 9.94 -8.27
C ILE A 255 1.64 11.38 -8.44
N LYS A 256 2.90 11.54 -8.85
CA LYS A 256 3.46 12.85 -9.20
C LYS A 256 3.97 12.85 -10.63
N LEU A 257 3.67 13.94 -11.32
CA LEU A 257 4.21 14.26 -12.62
C LEU A 257 5.40 15.20 -12.46
N GLN A 258 6.47 14.97 -13.21
CA GLN A 258 7.55 15.92 -13.36
C GLN A 258 7.69 16.32 -14.83
N LEU A 259 7.70 17.63 -15.08
CA LEU A 259 7.98 18.23 -16.39
C LEU A 259 9.31 18.97 -16.30
N VAL A 260 10.25 18.64 -17.19
CA VAL A 260 11.58 19.27 -17.21
C VAL A 260 11.89 19.85 -18.58
N ARG A 261 12.38 21.09 -18.60
CA ARG A 261 12.87 21.78 -19.80
C ARG A 261 14.16 22.53 -19.46
N GLY A 262 15.28 22.06 -20.01
CA GLY A 262 16.58 22.62 -19.63
C GLY A 262 16.78 22.48 -18.12
N ASP A 263 17.01 23.60 -17.44
CA ASP A 263 17.20 23.67 -15.98
C ASP A 263 15.87 23.87 -15.21
N GLU A 264 14.75 24.10 -15.89
CA GLU A 264 13.44 24.29 -15.26
C GLU A 264 12.77 22.94 -15.00
N SER A 265 12.31 22.73 -13.76
CA SER A 265 11.59 21.51 -13.33
C SER A 265 10.31 21.88 -12.60
N TYR A 266 9.20 21.24 -12.98
CA TYR A 266 7.89 21.42 -12.38
C TYR A 266 7.37 20.07 -11.89
N ILE A 267 7.12 19.97 -10.59
CA ILE A 267 6.50 18.78 -9.97
C ILE A 267 5.03 19.09 -9.70
N ILE A 268 4.14 18.28 -10.25
CA ILE A 268 2.70 18.42 -10.14
C ILE A 268 2.14 17.16 -9.50
N PRO A 269 1.71 17.19 -8.22
CA PRO A 269 1.00 16.07 -7.62
C PRO A 269 -0.38 15.92 -8.26
N LEU A 270 -0.78 14.69 -8.55
CA LEU A 270 -2.11 14.38 -9.04
C LEU A 270 -3.12 14.50 -7.88
N LEU A 271 -4.26 15.14 -8.16
CA LEU A 271 -5.28 15.43 -7.17
C LEU A 271 -6.04 14.18 -6.74
N ASN A 272 -6.27 13.26 -7.68
CA ASN A 272 -7.16 12.11 -7.49
C ASN A 272 -6.42 10.78 -7.58
N SER A 273 -5.22 10.69 -6.98
CA SER A 273 -4.45 9.43 -6.98
C SER A 273 -5.29 8.26 -6.43
N PRO A 274 -5.14 7.04 -6.97
CA PRO A 274 -5.88 5.88 -6.48
C PRO A 274 -5.72 5.70 -4.97
N THR A 275 -6.84 5.57 -4.27
CA THR A 275 -6.86 5.34 -2.82
C THR A 275 -6.58 3.89 -2.47
N ASN A 276 -6.92 2.96 -3.37
CA ASN A 276 -6.71 1.53 -3.20
C ASN A 276 -5.82 0.97 -4.30
N TRP A 277 -4.73 0.34 -3.87
CA TRP A 277 -3.75 -0.31 -4.75
C TRP A 277 -3.86 -1.84 -4.63
N HIS A 278 -5.01 -2.36 -5.06
CA HIS A 278 -5.33 -3.80 -5.02
C HIS A 278 -4.42 -4.63 -5.92
N VAL A 279 -4.43 -5.95 -5.75
CA VAL A 279 -3.73 -6.89 -6.64
C VAL A 279 -4.40 -6.88 -8.02
N GLY A 280 -3.61 -6.92 -9.09
CA GLY A 280 -4.09 -6.87 -10.48
C GLY A 280 -4.04 -5.48 -11.11
N ASP A 281 -4.88 -5.25 -12.12
CA ASP A 281 -4.88 -4.03 -12.93
C ASP A 281 -5.55 -2.85 -12.22
N ILE A 282 -4.92 -1.67 -12.30
CA ILE A 282 -5.38 -0.41 -11.72
C ILE A 282 -5.35 0.65 -12.81
N ILE A 283 -6.53 1.05 -13.29
CA ILE A 283 -6.67 2.09 -14.31
C ILE A 283 -6.98 3.41 -13.61
N HIS A 284 -6.18 4.44 -13.92
CA HIS A 284 -6.37 5.78 -13.40
C HIS A 284 -6.32 6.81 -14.52
N ASN A 285 -7.35 7.63 -14.64
CA ASN A 285 -7.43 8.68 -15.64
C ASN A 285 -7.55 10.03 -14.93
N GLU A 286 -6.75 11.00 -15.36
CA GLU A 286 -6.76 12.33 -14.76
C GLU A 286 -6.62 13.42 -15.80
N ILE A 287 -7.24 14.56 -15.54
CA ILE A 287 -7.05 15.80 -16.30
C ILE A 287 -6.24 16.73 -15.43
N ILE A 288 -4.95 16.83 -15.71
CA ILE A 288 -4.02 17.60 -14.89
C ILE A 288 -4.06 19.05 -15.36
N GLN A 289 -4.35 19.99 -14.45
CA GLN A 289 -4.24 21.42 -14.74
C GLN A 289 -2.77 21.80 -14.80
N LEU A 290 -2.33 22.35 -15.93
CA LEU A 290 -0.97 22.84 -16.07
C LEU A 290 -0.86 24.28 -15.57
N PRO A 291 0.26 24.65 -14.92
CA PRO A 291 0.56 26.05 -14.65
C PRO A 291 0.87 26.80 -15.95
N ASN A 292 1.11 28.11 -15.83
CA ASN A 292 1.62 28.90 -16.95
C ASN A 292 3.08 28.51 -17.24
N LEU A 293 3.27 27.65 -18.22
CA LEU A 293 4.56 27.10 -18.65
C LEU A 293 5.03 27.81 -19.93
N LEU A 294 6.33 28.06 -20.05
CA LEU A 294 6.88 28.61 -21.29
C LEU A 294 6.78 27.60 -22.43
N GLU A 295 6.57 28.08 -23.65
CA GLU A 295 6.52 27.21 -24.83
C GLU A 295 7.83 26.43 -25.04
N GLY A 296 7.71 25.17 -25.45
CA GLY A 296 8.87 24.31 -25.70
C GLY A 296 8.58 22.82 -25.51
N ASN A 297 9.62 22.01 -25.69
CA ASN A 297 9.58 20.58 -25.44
C ASN A 297 10.02 20.29 -24.01
N TYR A 298 9.18 19.58 -23.26
CA TYR A 298 9.45 19.13 -21.90
C TYR A 298 9.64 17.62 -21.90
N SER A 299 10.59 17.11 -21.12
CA SER A 299 10.58 15.69 -20.78
C SER A 299 9.56 15.44 -19.67
N ILE A 300 8.78 14.38 -19.82
CA ILE A 300 7.74 13.96 -18.87
C ILE A 300 8.23 12.74 -18.09
N SER A 301 8.17 12.83 -16.77
CA SER A 301 8.49 11.72 -15.86
C SER A 301 7.36 11.50 -14.85
N VAL A 302 7.19 10.27 -14.40
CA VAL A 302 6.13 9.87 -13.46
C VAL A 302 6.75 9.15 -12.28
N GLY A 303 6.28 9.45 -11.07
CA GLY A 303 6.68 8.76 -9.85
C GLY A 303 5.50 8.47 -8.93
N LEU A 304 5.69 7.49 -8.04
CA LEU A 304 4.77 7.16 -6.95
C LEU A 304 5.45 7.54 -5.64
N PHE A 305 4.71 8.14 -4.70
CA PHE A 305 5.28 8.65 -3.45
C PHE A 305 4.36 8.37 -2.27
N TYR A 306 4.93 8.09 -1.10
CA TYR A 306 4.19 8.11 0.16
C TYR A 306 3.82 9.55 0.56
N LYS A 307 2.95 9.70 1.56
CA LYS A 307 2.55 11.01 2.11
C LYS A 307 3.73 11.86 2.58
N ASN A 308 4.78 11.24 3.10
CA ASN A 308 5.99 11.94 3.55
C ASN A 308 6.98 12.24 2.41
N ASN A 309 6.57 12.07 1.16
CA ASN A 309 7.35 12.31 -0.07
C ASN A 309 8.49 11.33 -0.35
N ASP A 310 8.60 10.23 0.40
CA ASP A 310 9.53 9.17 0.02
C ASP A 310 9.03 8.45 -1.24
N PRO A 311 9.94 8.07 -2.16
CA PRO A 311 9.57 7.42 -3.40
C PRO A 311 9.14 5.97 -3.18
N VAL A 312 8.16 5.54 -3.97
CA VAL A 312 7.81 4.14 -4.18
C VAL A 312 8.35 3.73 -5.54
N TYR A 313 9.26 2.78 -5.53
CA TYR A 313 9.90 2.29 -6.75
C TYR A 313 9.00 1.29 -7.47
N MET A 314 8.65 1.63 -8.70
CA MET A 314 7.89 0.76 -9.60
C MET A 314 8.79 -0.32 -10.20
N ALA A 315 8.23 -1.51 -10.41
CA ALA A 315 8.87 -2.66 -11.04
C ALA A 315 8.94 -2.52 -12.56
N ILE A 316 9.58 -1.46 -13.03
CA ILE A 316 9.79 -1.16 -14.46
C ILE A 316 11.26 -0.91 -14.75
N ASN A 317 11.73 -1.41 -15.89
CA ASN A 317 13.09 -1.25 -16.36
C ASN A 317 13.24 0.08 -17.11
N GLN A 318 13.15 1.16 -16.35
CA GLN A 318 13.32 2.53 -16.83
C GLN A 318 14.26 3.30 -15.91
N ASN A 319 14.99 4.24 -16.48
CA ASN A 319 15.87 5.10 -15.70
C ASN A 319 15.03 5.90 -14.69
N ASN A 320 15.41 5.74 -13.43
CA ASN A 320 14.82 6.42 -12.29
C ASN A 320 15.80 7.45 -11.74
N MET A 321 15.32 8.67 -11.55
CA MET A 321 16.02 9.72 -10.80
C MET A 321 15.09 10.23 -9.70
N ASP A 322 15.50 10.08 -8.45
CA ASP A 322 14.75 10.55 -7.26
C ASP A 322 13.28 10.07 -7.19
N GLY A 323 13.00 8.86 -7.68
CA GLY A 323 11.65 8.28 -7.72
C GLY A 323 10.85 8.57 -8.99
N PHE A 324 11.38 9.41 -9.89
CA PHE A 324 10.76 9.73 -11.16
C PHE A 324 11.34 8.90 -12.30
N TYR A 325 10.44 8.27 -13.07
CA TYR A 325 10.77 7.49 -14.24
C TYR A 325 10.45 8.28 -15.50
N LYS A 326 11.45 8.51 -16.37
CA LYS A 326 11.24 9.25 -17.63
C LYS A 326 10.37 8.44 -18.59
N MET A 327 9.27 9.04 -19.02
CA MET A 327 8.26 8.39 -19.87
C MET A 327 8.30 8.86 -21.32
N GLY A 328 8.73 10.10 -21.58
CA GLY A 328 8.81 10.62 -22.95
C GLY A 328 8.97 12.14 -22.99
N GLU A 329 8.26 12.77 -23.92
CA GLU A 329 8.31 14.21 -24.14
C GLU A 329 6.93 14.79 -24.43
N LEU A 330 6.72 16.05 -24.11
CA LEU A 330 5.48 16.80 -24.29
C LEU A 330 5.79 18.16 -24.90
N THR A 331 5.09 18.54 -25.98
CA THR A 331 5.21 19.90 -26.51
C THR A 331 4.19 20.79 -25.83
N ILE A 332 4.64 21.93 -25.30
CA ILE A 332 3.76 22.95 -24.74
C ILE A 332 3.86 24.19 -25.62
N ASP A 333 2.71 24.74 -26.01
CA ASP A 333 2.62 25.99 -26.77
C ASP A 333 1.42 26.83 -26.31
N TYR A 334 1.23 28.02 -26.88
CA TYR A 334 0.10 28.91 -26.52
C TYR A 334 -1.16 28.68 -27.37
N THR A 335 -1.18 27.66 -28.23
CA THR A 335 -2.36 27.33 -29.04
C THR A 335 -3.45 26.81 -28.11
N ASN A 336 -4.63 27.43 -28.12
CA ASN A 336 -5.74 27.00 -27.27
C ASN A 336 -6.25 25.61 -27.69
N ARG A 337 -6.28 24.66 -26.75
CA ARG A 337 -6.79 23.29 -26.88
C ARG A 337 -7.82 22.99 -25.79
N ASP A 338 -8.82 23.85 -25.66
CA ASP A 338 -9.93 23.68 -24.71
C ASP A 338 -10.68 22.35 -24.89
N ASN A 339 -10.63 21.76 -26.07
CA ASN A 339 -11.16 20.41 -26.35
C ASN A 339 -10.42 19.27 -25.61
N LEU A 340 -9.35 19.54 -24.86
CA LEU A 340 -8.74 18.53 -23.98
C LEU A 340 -9.36 18.52 -22.58
N LYS A 341 -10.08 19.59 -22.18
CA LYS A 341 -10.69 19.73 -20.84
C LYS A 341 -11.78 18.71 -20.57
N ASN A 342 -12.53 18.33 -21.59
CA ASN A 342 -13.67 17.42 -21.46
C ASN A 342 -13.43 16.11 -22.23
N VAL A 343 -12.17 15.81 -22.57
CA VAL A 343 -11.83 14.75 -23.52
C VAL A 343 -12.33 13.36 -23.12
N TRP A 344 -12.44 13.11 -21.82
CA TRP A 344 -12.94 11.84 -21.28
C TRP A 344 -14.45 11.64 -21.44
N GLU A 345 -15.21 12.71 -21.72
CA GLU A 345 -16.67 12.62 -21.91
C GLU A 345 -17.04 12.05 -23.29
N TYR A 346 -16.19 12.24 -24.30
CA TYR A 346 -16.51 11.89 -25.69
C TYR A 346 -15.43 11.12 -26.43
N TYR A 347 -14.27 10.84 -25.81
CA TYR A 347 -13.18 10.19 -26.51
C TYR A 347 -12.36 9.21 -25.67
N TYR A 348 -12.30 7.97 -26.18
CA TYR A 348 -11.44 6.91 -25.71
C TYR A 348 -10.42 6.55 -26.80
N PRO A 349 -9.16 7.04 -26.71
CA PRO A 349 -8.12 6.75 -27.71
C PRO A 349 -7.77 5.28 -27.89
N GLU A 350 -8.23 4.41 -27.00
CA GLU A 350 -7.99 2.97 -27.04
C GLU A 350 -9.26 2.17 -27.40
N GLY A 351 -10.35 2.86 -27.77
CA GLY A 351 -11.67 2.26 -27.91
C GLY A 351 -12.37 2.08 -26.55
N TYR A 352 -13.70 2.14 -26.57
CA TYR A 352 -14.53 1.62 -25.50
C TYR A 352 -14.49 0.10 -25.62
N TYR A 353 -14.16 -0.65 -24.56
CA TYR A 353 -14.64 -2.03 -24.47
C TYR A 353 -16.06 -1.90 -23.92
N PRO A 354 -17.12 -2.00 -24.73
CA PRO A 354 -18.44 -2.13 -24.15
C PRO A 354 -18.44 -3.45 -23.36
N LEU A 355 -18.88 -3.41 -22.10
CA LEU A 355 -19.25 -4.59 -21.33
C LEU A 355 -20.50 -5.28 -21.91
N GLU A 356 -21.09 -4.69 -22.95
CA GLU A 356 -22.13 -5.26 -23.78
C GLU A 356 -21.52 -5.64 -25.13
N ASP A 357 -21.81 -6.86 -25.60
CA ASP A 357 -21.42 -7.27 -26.95
C ASP A 357 -21.97 -6.25 -27.97
N PRO A 358 -21.17 -5.84 -28.97
CA PRO A 358 -21.68 -4.99 -30.03
C PRO A 358 -22.89 -5.68 -30.65
N GLN A 359 -24.04 -5.00 -30.66
CA GLN A 359 -25.22 -5.51 -31.34
C GLN A 359 -24.83 -5.83 -32.78
N SER A 360 -25.12 -7.07 -33.20
CA SER A 360 -24.88 -7.53 -34.56
C SER A 360 -25.42 -6.48 -35.53
N PRO A 361 -24.65 -6.06 -36.55
CA PRO A 361 -25.17 -5.11 -37.53
C PRO A 361 -26.46 -5.67 -38.10
N GLU A 362 -27.55 -4.88 -37.97
CA GLU A 362 -28.81 -5.22 -38.63
C GLU A 362 -28.51 -5.32 -40.13
N SER A 363 -28.78 -6.50 -40.68
CA SER A 363 -28.66 -6.76 -42.10
C SER A 363 -29.68 -5.89 -42.85
N GLU A 364 -29.21 -4.91 -43.60
CA GLU A 364 -29.98 -4.24 -44.65
C GLU A 364 -30.31 -5.19 -45.81
#